data_AF-A0A4J2B841-F1
#
_entry.id   AF-A0A4J2B841-F1
#
_cell.length_a   1.000
_cell.length_b   1.000
_cell.length_c   1.000
_cell.angle_alpha   90.00
_cell.angle_beta   90.00
_cell.angle_gamma   90.00
#
_symmetry.space_group_name_H-M   'P 1'
#
loop_
_entity.id
_entity.type
_entity.pdbx_description
1 polymer ?
#
loop_
_entity_poly.entity_id
_entity_poly.type
_entity_poly.pdbx_seq_one_letter_code
_entity_poly.pdbx_strand_id
1 'polypeptide(L)'
;MLDMLRQMQNKARKNKIDFAVAGYLNTSFIQKMNQLGIKCIIHYSSIPEIFDLEIDHPDHLKHIKEESKKLQRSTHDTARNVE
;
A
#
# COMPACT_ATOMS: atom_id res chain seq x y z
N MET A 1 -9.35 -9.78 -10.88
CA MET A 1 -9.16 -9.04 -9.61
C MET A 1 -10.48 -8.84 -8.86
N LEU A 2 -11.53 -8.29 -9.47
CA LEU A 2 -12.83 -8.07 -8.79
C LEU A 2 -13.46 -9.37 -8.25
N ASP A 3 -13.46 -10.45 -9.04
CA ASP A 3 -14.03 -11.73 -8.59
C ASP A 3 -13.23 -12.36 -7.45
N MET A 4 -11.90 -12.17 -7.46
CA MET A 4 -11.04 -12.58 -6.35
C MET A 4 -11.40 -11.82 -5.06
N LEU A 5 -11.55 -10.49 -5.13
CA LEU A 5 -11.95 -9.69 -3.97
C LEU A 5 -13.34 -10.08 -3.44
N ARG A 6 -14.28 -10.40 -4.32
CA ARG A 6 -15.60 -10.93 -3.93
C ARG A 6 -15.51 -12.28 -3.24
N GLN A 7 -14.69 -13.20 -3.75
CA GLN A 7 -14.47 -14.49 -3.11
C GLN A 7 -13.82 -14.34 -1.73
N MET A 8 -12.83 -13.45 -1.61
CA MET A 8 -12.19 -13.12 -0.33
C MET A 8 -13.19 -12.53 0.67
N GLN A 9 -14.00 -11.55 0.25
CA GLN A 9 -15.07 -10.97 1.07
C GLN A 9 -16.07 -12.04 1.53
N ASN A 10 -16.52 -12.91 0.62
CA ASN A 10 -17.45 -14.00 0.95
C ASN A 10 -16.86 -14.96 2.00
N LYS A 11 -15.56 -15.25 1.91
CA LYS A 11 -14.86 -16.11 2.87
C LYS A 11 -14.66 -15.39 4.21
N ALA A 12 -14.31 -14.11 4.21
CA ALA A 12 -14.20 -13.30 5.42
C ALA A 12 -15.54 -13.21 6.16
N ARG A 13 -16.64 -12.92 5.44
CA ARG A 13 -17.99 -12.86 5.99
C ARG A 13 -18.42 -14.17 6.66
N LYS A 14 -18.14 -15.32 6.02
CA LYS A 14 -18.43 -16.65 6.60
C LYS A 14 -17.73 -16.88 7.94
N ASN A 15 -16.54 -16.29 8.12
CA ASN A 15 -15.73 -16.41 9.33
C ASN A 15 -15.90 -15.22 10.30
N LYS A 16 -16.86 -14.31 10.04
CA LYS A 16 -17.08 -13.09 10.84
C LYS A 16 -15.83 -12.20 10.97
N ILE A 17 -15.03 -12.12 9.90
CA ILE A 17 -13.83 -11.29 9.81
C ILE A 17 -14.17 -10.05 8.98
N ASP A 18 -13.77 -8.87 9.46
CA ASP A 18 -13.88 -7.63 8.71
C ASP A 18 -12.90 -7.61 7.53
N PHE A 19 -13.38 -7.18 6.36
CA PHE A 19 -12.60 -7.15 5.13
C PHE A 19 -12.56 -5.75 4.53
N ALA A 20 -11.35 -5.25 4.28
CA ALA A 20 -11.11 -3.98 3.61
C ALA A 20 -10.00 -4.13 2.57
N VAL A 21 -10.06 -3.30 1.53
CA VAL A 21 -9.04 -3.25 0.46
C VAL A 21 -8.28 -1.93 0.54
N ALA A 22 -6.96 -2.01 0.67
CA ALA A 22 -6.08 -0.84 0.71
C ALA A 22 -5.11 -0.86 -0.48
N GLY A 23 -4.82 0.31 -1.04
CA GLY A 23 -3.85 0.47 -2.13
C GLY A 23 -4.00 1.84 -2.78
N TYR A 24 -3.26 2.11 -3.86
CA TYR A 24 -3.47 3.31 -4.69
C TYR A 24 -4.74 3.16 -5.53
N LEU A 25 -5.90 3.36 -4.90
CA LEU A 25 -7.19 3.12 -5.51
C LEU A 25 -7.73 4.41 -6.14
N ASN A 26 -8.19 4.33 -7.39
CA ASN A 26 -8.90 5.45 -8.02
C ASN A 26 -10.35 5.54 -7.51
N THR A 27 -10.96 6.72 -7.65
CA THR A 27 -12.32 7.00 -7.16
C THR A 27 -13.38 6.07 -7.75
N SER A 28 -13.27 5.73 -9.04
CA SER A 28 -14.23 4.83 -9.70
C SER A 28 -14.16 3.40 -9.16
N PHE A 29 -12.97 2.91 -8.82
CA PHE A 29 -12.79 1.62 -8.17
C PHE A 29 -13.38 1.62 -6.76
N ILE A 30 -13.14 2.68 -5.97
CA ILE A 30 -13.68 2.83 -4.62
C ILE A 30 -15.21 2.80 -4.64
N GLN A 31 -15.85 3.57 -5.54
CA GLN A 31 -17.31 3.57 -5.69
C GLN A 31 -17.84 2.17 -6.02
N LYS A 32 -17.18 1.47 -6.94
CA LYS A 32 -17.55 0.10 -7.33
C LYS A 32 -17.39 -0.89 -6.17
N MET A 33 -16.37 -0.74 -5.33
CA MET A 33 -16.18 -1.57 -4.14
C MET A 33 -17.21 -1.29 -3.04
N ASN A 34 -17.52 -0.01 -2.81
CA ASN A 34 -18.55 0.39 -1.85
C ASN A 34 -19.93 -0.15 -2.22
N GLN A 35 -20.28 -0.18 -3.51
CA GLN A 35 -21.52 -0.82 -4.01
C GLN A 35 -21.57 -2.34 -3.73
N LEU A 36 -20.41 -2.98 -3.60
CA LEU A 36 -20.28 -4.40 -3.25
C LEU A 36 -20.16 -4.62 -1.74
N GLY A 37 -20.29 -3.57 -0.92
CA GLY A 37 -20.13 -3.64 0.53
C GLY A 37 -18.69 -3.93 0.98
N ILE A 38 -17.70 -3.65 0.13
CA ILE A 38 -16.28 -3.77 0.46
C ILE A 38 -15.76 -2.37 0.79
N LYS A 39 -15.27 -2.17 2.02
CA LYS A 39 -14.64 -0.90 2.40
C LYS A 39 -13.29 -0.76 1.71
N CYS A 40 -13.02 0.42 1.15
CA CYS A 40 -11.75 0.75 0.53
C CYS A 40 -11.00 1.84 1.28
N ILE A 41 -9.69 1.69 1.36
CA ILE A 41 -8.76 2.66 1.93
C ILE A 41 -7.87 3.17 0.79
N ILE A 42 -7.96 4.47 0.51
CA ILE A 42 -7.42 5.12 -0.70
C ILE A 42 -5.89 5.14 -0.72
N HIS A 43 -5.26 5.18 0.45
CA HIS A 43 -3.82 5.14 0.57
C HIS A 43 -3.42 4.75 2.00
N TYR A 44 -2.35 3.98 2.16
CA TYR A 44 -1.87 3.60 3.50
C TYR A 44 -1.40 4.81 4.31
N SER A 45 -1.00 5.91 3.67
CA SER A 45 -0.69 7.16 4.39
C SER A 45 -1.92 7.80 5.04
N SER A 46 -3.13 7.41 4.65
CA SER A 46 -4.37 7.88 5.27
C SER A 46 -4.79 6.99 6.45
N ILE A 47 -4.17 5.83 6.67
CA ILE A 47 -4.46 4.95 7.80
C ILE A 47 -4.28 5.69 9.14
N PRO A 48 -3.18 6.44 9.38
CA PRO A 48 -2.99 7.19 10.61
C PRO A 48 -4.16 8.15 10.90
N GLU A 49 -4.60 8.90 9.89
CA GLU A 49 -5.74 9.82 9.99
C GLU A 49 -7.08 9.10 10.21
N ILE A 50 -7.31 7.96 9.57
CA ILE A 50 -8.56 7.17 9.69
C ILE A 50 -8.71 6.57 11.09
N PHE A 51 -7.60 6.17 11.72
CA PHE A 51 -7.58 5.47 13.00
C PHE A 51 -7.13 6.34 14.18
N ASP A 52 -6.92 7.64 13.95
CA ASP A 52 -6.40 8.59 14.95
C ASP A 52 -5.08 8.10 15.58
N LEU A 53 -4.16 7.63 14.73
CA LEU A 53 -2.85 7.12 15.11
C LEU A 53 -1.74 8.11 14.77
N GLU A 54 -0.77 8.26 15.66
CA GLU A 54 0.48 8.99 15.36
C GLU A 54 1.51 8.08 14.66
N ILE A 55 2.24 8.64 13.69
CA ILE A 55 3.35 7.96 13.04
C ILE A 55 4.64 8.30 13.78
N ASP A 56 5.27 7.31 14.40
CA ASP A 56 6.52 7.48 15.17
C ASP A 56 7.70 7.95 14.29
N HIS A 57 7.84 7.40 13.07
CA HIS A 57 8.94 7.71 12.16
C HIS A 57 8.46 8.01 10.72
N PRO A 58 7.86 9.19 10.47
CA PRO A 58 7.24 9.51 9.19
C PRO A 58 8.22 9.51 8.01
N ASP A 59 9.49 9.84 8.25
CA ASP A 59 10.52 9.93 7.20
C ASP A 59 11.36 8.66 7.02
N HIS A 60 11.11 7.59 7.78
CA HIS A 60 11.96 6.40 7.77
C HIS A 60 12.11 5.78 6.37
N LEU A 61 10.99 5.63 5.64
CA LEU A 61 11.00 5.09 4.29
C LEU A 61 11.67 6.02 3.28
N LYS A 62 11.56 7.34 3.48
CA LYS A 62 12.25 8.33 2.66
C LYS A 62 13.76 8.20 2.81
N HIS A 63 14.23 8.08 4.04
CA HIS A 63 15.65 7.88 4.35
C HIS A 63 16.17 6.58 3.73
N ILE A 64 15.47 5.45 3.90
CA ILE A 64 15.85 4.17 3.27
C ILE A 64 15.96 4.29 1.74
N LYS A 65 15.03 5.02 1.11
CA LYS A 65 15.01 5.22 -0.34
C LYS A 65 16.19 6.06 -0.82
N GLU A 66 16.57 7.08 -0.08
CA GLU A 66 17.74 7.92 -0.37
C GLU A 66 19.04 7.12 -0.24
N GLU A 67 19.21 6.38 0.86
CA GLU A 67 20.37 5.52 1.08
C GLU A 67 20.49 4.43 0.01
N SER A 68 19.37 3.78 -0.35
CA SER A 68 19.33 2.77 -1.41
C SER A 68 19.77 3.35 -2.76
N LYS A 69 19.35 4.59 -3.08
CA LYS A 69 19.78 5.28 -4.31
C LYS A 69 21.26 5.63 -4.30
N LYS A 70 21.81 6.06 -3.16
CA LYS A 70 23.26 6.34 -3.02
C LYS A 70 24.06 5.07 -3.26
N LEU A 71 23.64 3.96 -2.65
CA LEU A 71 24.31 2.66 -2.81
C LEU A 71 24.30 2.21 -4.26
N GLN A 72 23.14 2.25 -4.95
CA GLN A 72 23.05 1.90 -6.37
C GLN A 72 23.95 2.75 -7.27
N ARG A 73 24.06 4.06 -7.00
CA ARG A 73 24.98 4.94 -7.75
C ARG A 73 26.44 4.55 -7.55
N SER A 74 26.83 4.22 -6.32
CA SER A 74 28.20 3.79 -6.02
C SER A 74 28.60 2.49 -6.73
N THR A 75 27.64 1.56 -6.90
CA THR A 75 27.88 0.30 -7.64
C THR A 75 28.04 0.55 -9.14
N HIS A 76 27.29 1.50 -9.71
CA HIS A 76 27.40 1.88 -11.13
C HIS A 76 28.71 2.59 -11.47
N ASP A 77 29.25 3.41 -10.56
CA ASP A 77 30.54 4.07 -10.77
C ASP A 77 31.72 3.10 -10.65
N THR A 78 31.61 2.07 -9.79
CA THR A 78 32.64 1.02 -9.68
C THR A 78 32.70 0.16 -10.95
N ALA A 79 31.56 -0.12 -11.59
CA ALA A 79 31.51 -0.93 -12.81
C ALA A 79 32.07 -0.23 -14.07
N ARG A 80 32.22 1.11 -14.05
CA ARG A 80 32.81 1.89 -15.17
C ARG A 80 34.32 2.06 -15.08
N ASN A 81 34.93 1.78 -13.93
CA ASN A 81 36.38 1.92 -13.70
C ASN A 81 37.13 0.58 -13.78
N VAL A 82 36.52 -0.45 -14.38
CA VAL A 82 37.15 -1.74 -14.67
C VAL A 82 37.29 -1.84 -16.19
N GLU A 83 38.22 -1.08 -16.77
CA GLU A 83 38.68 -1.22 -18.16
C GLU A 83 40.22 -1.25 -18.18
#